data_AF-A0A822INM9-F1
#
_entry.id   AF-A0A822INM9-F1
#
_cell.length_a   1.000
_cell.length_b   1.000
_cell.length_c   1.000
_cell.angle_alpha   90.00
_cell.angle_beta   90.00
_cell.angle_gamma   90.00
#
_symmetry.space_group_name_H-M   'P 1'
#
loop_
_entity.id
_entity.type
_entity.pdbx_description
1 polymer ?
#
loop_
_entity_poly.entity_id
_entity_poly.type
_entity_poly.pdbx_seq_one_letter_code
_entity_poly.pdbx_strand_id
1 'polypeptide(L)'
;MIRIDPEQKKIHFFTPYQARKEKGTLLPLTFDLISAYICPVCGKIIRAYYIGTMPKHSIDNYIEKTGSNERPEMQLVVGNAGGGQYLKNTSHFDKYSRSSSCKWEEIPLRGLKPCLEALFEKIDTQKKGYTIPEKLVELVSKNEFEGIKLVPDVCGKDLPMLIFNEGVLADIGLDKEDALVD
;
A
#
# COMPACT_ATOMS: atom_id res chain seq x y z
N MET A 1 0.22 1.10 18.03
CA MET A 1 0.40 0.38 16.76
C MET A 1 -0.96 0.08 16.15
N ILE A 2 -1.13 0.34 14.85
CA ILE A 2 -2.33 -0.01 14.10
C ILE A 2 -2.03 -1.29 13.31
N ARG A 3 -2.91 -2.30 13.37
CA ARG A 3 -2.76 -3.56 12.63
C ARG A 3 -4.06 -3.95 11.96
N ILE A 4 -3.95 -4.60 10.81
CA ILE A 4 -5.08 -5.24 10.13
C ILE A 4 -4.99 -6.73 10.41
N ASP A 5 -6.12 -7.33 10.77
CA ASP A 5 -6.35 -8.77 10.79
C ASP A 5 -7.13 -9.14 9.51
N PRO A 6 -6.45 -9.70 8.49
CA PRO A 6 -7.09 -10.06 7.23
C PRO A 6 -8.10 -11.20 7.37
N GLU A 7 -7.87 -12.13 8.30
CA GLU A 7 -8.72 -13.31 8.49
C GLU A 7 -10.06 -12.92 9.10
N GLN A 8 -10.02 -12.05 10.11
CA GLN A 8 -11.22 -11.54 10.78
C GLN A 8 -11.83 -10.32 10.09
N LYS A 9 -11.14 -9.74 9.09
CA LYS A 9 -11.51 -8.48 8.43
C LYS A 9 -11.69 -7.35 9.42
N LYS A 10 -10.70 -7.17 10.30
CA LYS A 10 -10.72 -6.16 11.36
C LYS A 10 -9.50 -5.28 11.35
N ILE A 11 -9.66 -4.07 11.87
CA ILE A 11 -8.56 -3.16 12.19
C ILE A 11 -8.48 -2.97 13.69
N HIS A 12 -7.26 -3.09 14.22
CA HIS A 12 -6.96 -3.04 15.64
C HIS A 12 -6.02 -1.88 15.94
N PHE A 13 -6.39 -1.11 16.96
CA PHE A 13 -5.63 0.02 17.47
C PHE A 13 -5.06 -0.34 18.84
N PHE A 14 -3.80 -0.74 18.87
CA PHE A 14 -3.07 -1.10 20.08
C PHE A 14 -2.36 0.13 20.64
N THR A 15 -2.54 0.48 21.90
CA THR A 15 -1.71 1.49 22.55
C THR A 15 -0.23 1.04 22.53
N PRO A 16 0.75 1.96 22.49
CA PRO A 16 2.17 1.59 22.44
C PRO A 16 2.62 0.66 23.60
N TYR A 17 1.97 0.78 24.77
CA TYR A 17 2.20 -0.10 25.92
C TYR A 17 1.64 -1.53 25.72
N GLN A 18 0.57 -1.70 24.93
CA GLN A 18 -0.02 -3.02 24.62
C GLN A 18 0.86 -3.86 23.68
N ALA A 19 1.65 -3.23 22.81
CA ALA A 19 2.42 -3.95 21.79
C ALA A 19 3.67 -4.68 22.33
N ARG A 20 4.16 -4.31 23.54
CA ARG A 20 5.42 -4.83 24.12
C ARG A 20 5.25 -5.79 25.30
N LYS A 21 4.04 -5.96 25.84
CA LYS A 21 3.78 -6.87 26.96
C LYS A 21 2.75 -7.92 26.55
N GLU A 22 3.21 -9.14 26.33
CA GLU A 22 2.38 -10.31 26.62
C GLU A 22 1.88 -10.18 28.07
N LYS A 23 0.57 -10.30 28.27
CA LYS A 23 -0.15 -10.32 29.58
C LYS A 23 -0.55 -8.98 30.22
N GLY A 24 -1.09 -8.03 29.45
CA GLY A 24 -1.85 -6.88 29.97
C GLY A 24 -3.28 -6.82 29.44
N THR A 25 -4.26 -6.84 30.35
CA THR A 25 -5.71 -7.07 30.23
C THR A 25 -6.55 -6.05 29.45
N LEU A 26 -5.96 -5.23 28.57
CA LEU A 26 -6.70 -4.22 27.81
C LEU A 26 -6.79 -4.63 26.35
N LEU A 27 -8.01 -4.94 25.91
CA LEU A 27 -8.32 -5.29 24.52
C LEU A 27 -8.00 -4.10 23.59
N PRO A 28 -7.49 -4.34 22.37
CA PRO A 28 -7.33 -3.28 21.38
C PRO A 28 -8.70 -2.72 20.99
N LEU A 29 -8.73 -1.42 20.71
CA LEU A 29 -9.91 -0.84 20.07
C LEU A 29 -10.00 -1.43 18.66
N THR A 30 -11.15 -2.00 18.33
CA THR A 30 -11.32 -2.86 17.16
C THR A 30 -12.54 -2.42 16.36
N PHE A 31 -12.38 -2.37 15.04
CA PHE A 31 -13.45 -2.02 14.11
C PHE A 31 -13.49 -3.00 12.94
N ASP A 32 -14.68 -3.21 12.38
CA ASP A 32 -14.87 -4.03 11.18
C ASP A 32 -14.36 -3.27 9.94
N LEU A 33 -13.57 -3.95 9.13
CA LEU A 33 -13.07 -3.41 7.87
C LEU A 33 -14.14 -3.52 6.78
N ILE A 34 -14.22 -2.46 5.99
CA ILE A 34 -14.96 -2.44 4.71
C ILE A 34 -14.00 -2.73 3.57
N SER A 35 -12.81 -2.12 3.61
CA SER A 35 -11.74 -2.31 2.62
C SER A 35 -10.38 -2.00 3.24
N ALA A 36 -9.34 -2.68 2.80
CA ALA A 36 -7.97 -2.46 3.25
C ALA A 36 -6.95 -2.92 2.21
N TYR A 37 -5.87 -2.16 2.09
CA TYR A 37 -4.73 -2.47 1.24
C TYR A 37 -3.46 -2.46 2.09
N ILE A 38 -2.76 -3.59 2.09
CA ILE A 38 -1.51 -3.80 2.82
C ILE A 38 -0.39 -3.97 1.81
N CYS A 39 0.71 -3.24 1.96
CA CYS A 39 1.86 -3.41 1.07
C CYS A 39 2.41 -4.84 1.19
N PRO A 40 2.46 -5.63 0.10
CA PRO A 40 2.97 -7.01 0.14
C PRO A 40 4.48 -7.09 0.36
N VAL A 41 5.19 -5.96 0.32
CA VAL A 41 6.66 -5.90 0.46
C VAL A 41 7.08 -5.60 1.89
N CYS A 42 6.42 -4.62 2.54
CA CYS A 42 6.81 -4.18 3.88
C CYS A 42 5.72 -4.39 4.95
N GLY A 43 4.55 -4.93 4.58
CA GLY A 43 3.45 -5.19 5.50
C GLY A 43 2.75 -3.95 6.05
N LYS A 44 3.16 -2.74 5.64
CA LYS A 44 2.54 -1.48 6.09
C LYS A 44 1.16 -1.30 5.47
N ILE A 45 0.26 -0.71 6.25
CA ILE A 45 -1.06 -0.28 5.76
C ILE A 45 -0.83 0.82 4.73
N ILE A 46 -1.36 0.63 3.52
CA ILE A 46 -1.41 1.64 2.47
C ILE A 46 -2.67 2.48 2.67
N ARG A 47 -3.82 1.82 2.72
CA ARG A 47 -5.14 2.43 2.92
C ARG A 47 -6.03 1.46 3.69
N ALA A 48 -6.91 1.97 4.52
CA ALA A 48 -7.94 1.19 5.19
C ALA A 48 -9.22 2.01 5.32
N TYR A 49 -10.37 1.37 5.25
CA TYR A 49 -11.69 1.95 5.47
C TYR A 49 -12.47 1.01 6.39
N TYR A 50 -12.98 1.52 7.50
CA TYR A 50 -13.65 0.74 8.54
C TYR A 50 -14.93 1.41 9.03
N ILE A 51 -15.81 0.60 9.62
CA ILE A 51 -17.06 1.06 10.23
C ILE A 51 -16.75 1.66 11.59
N GLY A 52 -17.24 2.88 11.82
CA GLY A 52 -16.99 3.64 13.04
C GLY A 52 -16.08 4.83 12.80
N THR A 53 -15.85 5.61 13.87
CA THR A 53 -15.03 6.82 13.79
C THR A 53 -14.19 6.97 15.05
N MET A 54 -13.00 7.52 14.86
CA MET A 54 -12.08 7.90 15.92
C MET A 54 -11.53 9.30 15.62
N PRO A 55 -11.39 10.17 16.64
CA PRO A 55 -10.76 11.46 16.42
C PRO A 55 -9.33 11.31 15.91
N LYS A 56 -8.92 12.13 14.93
CA LYS A 56 -7.58 12.06 14.33
C LYS A 56 -6.46 12.11 15.37
N HIS A 57 -6.55 13.04 16.33
CA HIS A 57 -5.57 13.17 17.41
C HIS A 57 -5.45 11.89 18.28
N SER A 58 -6.52 11.09 18.35
CA SER A 58 -6.49 9.81 19.04
C SER A 58 -5.76 8.76 18.21
N ILE A 59 -5.98 8.72 16.89
CA ILE A 59 -5.27 7.81 15.96
C ILE A 59 -3.76 7.99 16.05
N ASP A 60 -3.27 9.23 16.18
CA ASP A 60 -1.84 9.54 16.28
C ASP A 60 -1.16 8.84 17.47
N ASN A 61 -1.89 8.58 18.56
CA ASN A 61 -1.37 7.83 19.72
C ASN A 61 -1.13 6.34 19.43
N TYR A 62 -1.69 5.82 18.34
CA TYR A 62 -1.53 4.43 17.91
C TYR A 62 -0.49 4.28 16.80
N ILE A 63 0.14 5.34 16.33
CA ILE A 63 1.22 5.25 15.35
C ILE A 63 2.53 4.99 16.08
N GLU A 64 3.32 4.01 15.63
CA GLU A 64 4.64 3.76 16.20
C GLU A 64 5.55 4.98 15.95
N LYS A 65 6.35 5.36 16.95
CA LYS A 65 7.32 6.45 16.84
C LYS A 65 8.71 5.85 16.75
N THR A 66 9.56 6.38 15.86
CA THR A 66 10.92 5.87 15.63
C THR A 66 11.99 6.92 15.92
N GLY A 67 13.14 6.45 16.42
CA GLY A 67 14.34 7.27 16.66
C GLY A 67 14.28 8.19 17.87
N SER A 68 15.35 8.98 18.06
CA SER A 68 15.50 9.94 19.17
C SER A 68 14.54 11.12 19.13
N ASN A 69 13.93 11.39 17.97
CA ASN A 69 13.09 12.56 17.73
C ASN A 69 11.58 12.26 17.87
N GLU A 70 11.21 11.04 18.31
CA GLU A 70 9.82 10.61 18.51
C GLU A 70 8.88 10.85 17.30
N ARG A 71 9.43 10.83 16.09
CA ARG A 71 8.62 11.07 14.89
C ARG A 71 7.80 9.82 14.55
N PRO A 72 6.54 10.00 14.09
CA PRO A 72 5.71 8.88 13.70
C PRO A 72 6.32 8.15 12.51
N GLU A 73 6.31 6.82 12.57
CA GLU A 73 6.82 5.93 11.51
C GLU A 73 5.96 6.00 10.24
N MET A 74 4.68 6.37 10.38
CA MET A 74 3.75 6.56 9.28
C MET A 74 3.05 7.90 9.40
N GLN A 75 2.91 8.61 8.29
CA GLN A 75 2.02 9.76 8.18
C GLN A 75 0.68 9.30 7.64
N LEU A 76 -0.38 9.48 8.43
CA LEU A 76 -1.73 9.10 8.07
C LEU A 76 -2.59 10.32 7.77
N VAL A 77 -3.24 10.31 6.61
CA VAL A 77 -4.42 11.13 6.35
C VAL A 77 -5.63 10.35 6.83
N VAL A 78 -6.46 11.02 7.64
CA VAL A 78 -7.69 10.47 8.21
C VAL A 78 -8.85 11.30 7.67
N GLY A 79 -9.91 10.64 7.21
CA GLY A 79 -11.14 11.31 6.83
C GLY A 79 -12.34 10.40 6.95
N ASN A 80 -13.54 10.95 6.76
CA ASN A 80 -14.79 10.21 6.89
C ASN A 80 -15.47 10.14 5.52
N ALA A 81 -16.09 9.01 5.22
CA ALA A 81 -16.89 8.78 4.01
C ALA A 81 -17.95 7.73 4.33
N GLY A 82 -19.12 7.78 3.70
CA GLY A 82 -20.09 6.67 3.71
C GLY A 82 -20.47 6.07 5.07
N GLY A 83 -20.43 6.84 6.17
CA GLY A 83 -20.72 6.36 7.52
C GLY A 83 -19.56 5.65 8.25
N GLY A 84 -18.37 5.58 7.63
CA GLY A 84 -17.15 5.05 8.23
C GLY A 84 -16.00 6.06 8.22
N GLN A 85 -14.80 5.56 8.50
CA GLN A 85 -13.58 6.33 8.53
C GLN A 85 -12.47 5.65 7.72
N TYR A 86 -11.72 6.43 6.97
CA TYR A 86 -10.57 5.95 6.19
C TYR A 86 -9.25 6.44 6.77
N LEU A 87 -8.22 5.62 6.61
CA LEU A 87 -6.81 5.91 6.84
C LEU A 87 -6.06 5.76 5.52
N LYS A 88 -5.21 6.72 5.19
CA LYS A 88 -4.29 6.64 4.05
C LYS A 88 -2.88 6.96 4.50
N ASN A 89 -1.95 6.04 4.29
CA ASN A 89 -0.54 6.24 4.58
C ASN A 89 0.13 7.02 3.44
N THR A 90 0.38 8.30 3.67
CA THR A 90 0.96 9.20 2.66
C THR A 90 2.48 9.09 2.59
N SER A 91 3.14 8.72 3.69
CA SER A 91 4.59 8.56 3.73
C SER A 91 5.10 7.28 3.06
N HIS A 92 4.24 6.28 2.82
CA HIS A 92 4.65 5.01 2.23
C HIS A 92 5.20 5.16 0.80
N PHE A 93 4.67 6.13 0.05
CA PHE A 93 5.03 6.36 -1.36
C PHE A 93 5.79 7.67 -1.57
N ASP A 94 6.14 8.37 -0.49
CA ASP A 94 6.87 9.63 -0.58
C ASP A 94 8.34 9.33 -0.89
N LYS A 95 8.81 9.73 -2.09
CA LYS A 95 10.22 9.57 -2.51
C LYS A 95 11.20 10.29 -1.57
N TYR A 96 10.73 11.28 -0.82
CA TYR A 96 11.50 12.01 0.18
C TYR A 96 11.29 11.48 1.61
N SER A 97 10.39 10.52 1.80
CA SER A 97 10.28 9.79 3.05
C SER A 97 11.57 9.01 3.26
N ARG A 98 12.30 9.40 4.31
CA ARG A 98 13.51 8.70 4.76
C ARG A 98 13.21 7.30 5.33
N SER A 99 11.97 6.80 5.24
CA SER A 99 11.68 5.41 5.57
C SER A 99 12.31 4.52 4.50
N SER A 100 13.53 4.09 4.77
CA SER A 100 14.37 3.24 3.92
C SER A 100 13.77 1.86 3.58
N SER A 101 12.58 1.53 4.07
CA SER A 101 12.05 0.16 4.03
C SER A 101 11.28 -0.22 2.76
N CYS A 102 10.73 0.73 2.00
CA CYS A 102 9.91 0.42 0.82
C CYS A 102 10.06 1.46 -0.29
N LYS A 103 10.62 1.06 -1.45
CA LYS A 103 10.81 1.92 -2.63
C LYS A 103 9.72 1.75 -3.69
N TRP A 104 8.60 1.11 -3.32
CA TRP A 104 7.49 0.87 -4.24
C TRP A 104 6.56 2.08 -4.25
N GLU A 105 6.06 2.44 -5.42
CA GLU A 105 5.13 3.55 -5.68
C GLU A 105 3.70 3.04 -5.92
N GLU A 106 2.68 3.81 -5.53
CA GLU A 106 1.27 3.53 -5.85
C GLU A 106 0.93 3.99 -7.27
N ILE A 107 0.19 3.17 -8.01
CA ILE A 107 -0.55 3.63 -9.19
C ILE A 107 -1.91 4.14 -8.70
N PRO A 108 -2.26 5.43 -8.92
CA PRO A 108 -3.42 6.07 -8.29
C PRO A 108 -4.76 5.68 -8.93
N LEU A 109 -4.91 4.44 -9.38
CA LEU A 109 -6.12 3.86 -9.96
C LEU A 109 -6.49 2.55 -9.25
N ARG A 110 -7.57 1.92 -9.69
CA ARG A 110 -8.05 0.63 -9.22
C ARG A 110 -8.37 -0.28 -10.38
N GLY A 111 -8.18 -1.57 -10.17
CA GLY A 111 -8.31 -2.59 -11.19
C GLY A 111 -7.03 -2.77 -11.99
N LEU A 112 -6.75 -4.02 -12.37
CA LEU A 112 -5.51 -4.41 -13.02
C LEU A 112 -5.25 -3.66 -14.34
N LYS A 113 -6.22 -3.68 -15.27
CA LYS A 113 -6.08 -3.03 -16.58
C LYS A 113 -5.92 -1.50 -16.46
N PRO A 114 -6.80 -0.75 -15.76
CA PRO A 114 -6.62 0.69 -15.61
C PRO A 114 -5.28 1.06 -14.95
N CYS A 115 -4.82 0.28 -13.96
CA CYS A 115 -3.53 0.55 -13.33
C CYS A 115 -2.36 0.34 -14.31
N LEU A 116 -2.39 -0.72 -15.12
CA LEU A 116 -1.35 -0.94 -16.14
C LEU A 116 -1.38 0.15 -17.20
N GLU A 117 -2.56 0.61 -17.63
CA GLU A 117 -2.70 1.73 -18.58
C GLU A 117 -2.06 3.00 -18.04
N ALA A 118 -2.37 3.38 -16.80
CA ALA A 118 -1.76 4.57 -16.18
C ALA A 118 -0.25 4.41 -15.95
N LEU A 119 0.25 3.20 -15.66
CA LEU A 119 1.69 2.98 -15.53
C LEU A 119 2.39 3.18 -16.88
N PHE A 120 1.87 2.57 -17.94
CA PHE A 120 2.45 2.69 -19.28
C PHE A 120 2.35 4.11 -19.81
N GLU A 121 1.25 4.82 -19.55
CA GLU A 121 1.14 6.24 -19.88
C GLU A 121 2.17 7.11 -19.14
N LYS A 122 2.45 6.80 -17.87
CA LYS A 122 3.50 7.48 -17.09
C LYS A 122 4.90 7.22 -17.64
N ILE A 123 5.17 6.03 -18.17
CA ILE A 123 6.48 5.62 -18.70
C ILE A 123 6.66 6.04 -20.17
N ASP A 124 5.60 6.10 -20.98
CA ASP A 124 5.60 6.54 -22.38
C ASP A 124 5.76 8.06 -22.49
N THR A 125 6.91 8.54 -22.06
CA THR A 125 7.30 9.96 -22.11
C THR A 125 7.31 10.53 -23.53
N GLN A 126 7.43 9.67 -24.55
CA GLN A 126 7.46 10.06 -25.96
C GLN A 126 6.07 10.04 -26.62
N LYS A 127 5.01 9.63 -25.90
CA LYS A 127 3.62 9.50 -26.40
C LYS A 127 3.54 8.73 -27.73
N LYS A 128 4.37 7.71 -27.88
CA LYS A 128 4.36 6.87 -29.10
C LYS A 128 3.16 5.93 -29.14
N GLY A 129 2.38 5.89 -28.05
CA GLY A 129 1.30 4.96 -27.87
C GLY A 129 1.85 3.67 -27.28
N TYR A 130 1.04 3.02 -26.46
CA TYR A 130 1.39 1.78 -25.81
C TYR A 130 0.30 0.74 -26.05
N THR A 131 0.71 -0.52 -26.03
CA THR A 131 -0.21 -1.65 -25.96
C THR A 131 0.24 -2.51 -24.80
N ILE A 132 -0.68 -2.81 -23.89
CA ILE A 132 -0.38 -3.68 -22.75
C ILE A 132 -0.51 -5.12 -23.23
N PRO A 133 0.58 -5.91 -23.26
CA PRO A 133 0.51 -7.29 -23.70
C PRO A 133 -0.38 -8.10 -22.75
N GLU A 134 -1.25 -8.97 -23.27
CA GLU A 134 -2.09 -9.84 -22.44
C GLU A 134 -1.25 -10.72 -21.49
N LYS A 135 -0.05 -11.12 -21.93
CA LYS A 135 0.89 -11.87 -21.10
C LYS A 135 1.34 -11.08 -19.87
N LEU A 136 1.53 -9.77 -19.98
CA LEU A 136 1.88 -8.93 -18.84
C LEU A 136 0.72 -8.87 -17.83
N VAL A 137 -0.51 -8.72 -18.33
CA VAL A 137 -1.72 -8.76 -17.50
C VAL A 137 -1.79 -10.08 -16.73
N GLU A 138 -1.54 -11.21 -17.40
CA GLU A 138 -1.51 -12.54 -16.78
C GLU A 138 -0.46 -12.62 -15.66
N LEU A 139 0.80 -12.24 -15.95
CA LEU A 139 1.90 -12.31 -14.99
C LEU A 139 1.66 -11.42 -13.77
N VAL A 140 1.17 -10.19 -13.96
CA VAL A 140 0.87 -9.27 -12.85
C VAL A 140 -0.31 -9.79 -12.02
N SER A 141 -1.33 -10.40 -12.65
CA SER A 141 -2.48 -10.97 -11.94
C SER A 141 -2.08 -12.12 -10.99
N LYS A 142 -0.99 -12.82 -11.33
CA LYS A 142 -0.40 -13.90 -10.54
C LYS A 142 0.74 -13.44 -9.60
N ASN A 143 1.05 -12.14 -9.58
CA ASN A 143 2.22 -11.59 -8.87
C ASN A 143 3.57 -12.19 -9.33
N GLU A 144 3.66 -12.61 -10.60
CA GLU A 144 4.83 -13.25 -11.22
C GLU A 144 5.69 -12.26 -12.03
N PHE A 145 5.26 -11.01 -12.18
CA PHE A 145 6.04 -9.99 -12.87
C PHE A 145 6.94 -9.22 -11.90
N GLU A 146 8.23 -9.13 -12.22
CA GLU A 146 9.16 -8.37 -11.40
C GLU A 146 8.95 -6.86 -11.57
N GLY A 147 9.02 -6.09 -10.48
CA GLY A 147 8.84 -4.64 -10.52
C GLY A 147 7.39 -4.15 -10.52
N ILE A 148 6.38 -5.01 -10.66
CA ILE A 148 4.94 -4.68 -10.48
C ILE A 148 4.29 -5.70 -9.55
N LYS A 149 3.58 -5.24 -8.52
CA LYS A 149 2.85 -6.12 -7.60
C LYS A 149 1.39 -5.73 -7.48
N LEU A 150 0.54 -6.75 -7.52
CA LEU A 150 -0.87 -6.67 -7.19
C LEU A 150 -1.06 -6.56 -5.69
N VAL A 151 -1.84 -5.58 -5.27
CA VAL A 151 -2.23 -5.36 -3.88
C VAL A 151 -3.74 -5.55 -3.79
N PRO A 152 -4.22 -6.75 -3.42
CA PRO A 152 -5.65 -7.01 -3.33
C PRO A 152 -6.27 -6.25 -2.16
N ASP A 153 -7.57 -5.97 -2.28
CA ASP A 153 -8.37 -5.55 -1.15
C ASP A 153 -8.53 -6.73 -0.17
N VAL A 154 -8.13 -6.55 1.07
CA VAL A 154 -8.20 -7.55 2.15
C VAL A 154 -9.62 -8.08 2.33
N CYS A 155 -10.63 -7.24 2.11
CA CYS A 155 -12.04 -7.62 2.31
C CYS A 155 -12.68 -8.25 1.07
N GLY A 156 -12.02 -8.18 -0.09
CA GLY A 156 -12.56 -8.60 -1.40
C GLY A 156 -13.75 -7.76 -1.86
N LYS A 157 -13.88 -6.52 -1.37
CA LYS A 157 -15.00 -5.60 -1.65
C LYS A 157 -14.65 -4.53 -2.68
N ASP A 158 -13.38 -4.22 -2.83
CA ASP A 158 -12.88 -3.22 -3.78
C ASP A 158 -11.92 -3.85 -4.81
N LEU A 159 -11.74 -3.16 -5.94
CA LEU A 159 -10.84 -3.60 -7.01
C LEU A 159 -9.38 -3.49 -6.56
N PRO A 160 -8.51 -4.42 -6.98
CA PRO A 160 -7.12 -4.42 -6.51
C PRO A 160 -6.37 -3.15 -6.96
N MET A 161 -5.35 -2.81 -6.18
CA MET A 161 -4.36 -1.80 -6.53
C MET A 161 -3.14 -2.44 -7.18
N LEU A 162 -2.36 -1.62 -7.88
CA LEU A 162 -0.99 -1.97 -8.23
C LEU A 162 0.01 -1.04 -7.54
N ILE A 163 1.13 -1.62 -7.15
CA ILE A 163 2.33 -0.89 -6.80
C ILE A 163 3.45 -1.29 -7.78
N PHE A 164 4.38 -0.38 -8.04
CA PHE A 164 5.50 -0.64 -8.94
C PHE A 164 6.82 -0.12 -8.35
N ASN A 165 7.95 -0.61 -8.86
CA ASN A 165 9.28 -0.14 -8.50
C ASN A 165 9.98 0.38 -9.75
N GLU A 166 10.13 1.70 -9.83
CA GLU A 166 10.73 2.39 -10.99
C GLU A 166 12.15 1.91 -11.29
N GLY A 167 12.98 1.68 -10.26
CA GLY A 167 14.35 1.22 -10.45
C GLY A 167 14.41 -0.17 -11.10
N VAL A 168 13.60 -1.11 -10.61
CA VAL A 168 13.52 -2.47 -11.17
C VAL A 168 13.00 -2.45 -12.60
N LEU A 169 11.99 -1.62 -12.89
CA LEU A 169 11.46 -1.49 -14.25
C LEU A 169 12.46 -0.86 -15.22
N ALA A 170 13.27 0.08 -14.75
CA ALA A 170 14.35 0.68 -15.55
C ALA A 170 15.44 -0.35 -15.86
N ASP A 171 15.83 -1.18 -14.88
CA ASP A 171 16.85 -2.22 -15.08
C ASP A 171 16.38 -3.27 -16.11
N ILE A 172 15.11 -3.69 -16.07
CA ILE A 172 14.51 -4.58 -17.08
C ILE A 172 14.60 -3.98 -18.50
N GLY A 173 14.57 -2.65 -18.62
CA GLY A 173 14.69 -1.93 -19.89
C GLY A 173 16.13 -1.72 -20.38
N LEU A 174 17.14 -1.92 -19.52
CA LEU A 174 18.55 -1.65 -19.84
C LEU A 174 19.35 -2.90 -20.29
N ASP A 175 18.77 -4.09 -20.20
CA ASP A 175 19.45 -5.35 -20.59
C ASP A 175 19.11 -5.84 -22.01
N LYS A 176 18.40 -5.05 -22.85
CA LYS A 176 17.92 -5.51 -24.17
C LYS A 176 18.18 -4.57 -25.35
N GLU A 177 19.26 -3.81 -25.34
CA GLU A 177 19.81 -3.31 -26.61
C GLU A 177 20.73 -4.33 -27.32
N ASP A 178 21.18 -5.39 -26.63
CA ASP A 178 22.10 -6.39 -27.22
C ASP A 178 21.50 -7.80 -27.46
N ALA A 179 20.18 -8.00 -27.31
CA ALA A 179 19.55 -9.33 -27.44
C ALA A 179 18.50 -9.47 -28.56
N LEU A 180 18.43 -8.51 -29.49
CA LEU A 180 17.57 -8.57 -30.68
C LEU A 180 18.32 -8.32 -32.00
N VAL A 181 19.63 -8.56 -32.01
CA VAL A 181 20.41 -8.73 -33.24
C VAL A 181 21.13 -10.08 -33.17
N ASP A 182 20.40 -11.13 -33.53
CA ASP A 182 20.80 -12.17 -34.51
C ASP A 182 19.69 -13.24 -34.65
#